data_AF-A0A292ZKA3-F1
#
_entry.id   AF-A0A292ZKA3-F1
#
_cell.length_a   1.000
_cell.length_b   1.000
_cell.length_c   1.000
_cell.angle_alpha   90.00
_cell.angle_beta   90.00
_cell.angle_gamma   90.00
#
_symmetry.space_group_name_H-M   'P 1'
#
loop_
_entity.id
_entity.type
_entity.pdbx_description
1 polymer ?
#
loop_
_entity_poly.entity_id
_entity_poly.type
_entity_poly.pdbx_seq_one_letter_code
_entity_poly.pdbx_strand_id
1 'polypeptide(L)'
;MAAFLFATENVVFVSAIVLMLLIGAVQAIGIAGDFDLDIDGDADLLGWLGVGRLPLLMLLAIFLALFGMIGLIGQHLLLDLTGAMLPPLIAAPAALIASLPSTGLAARRLAPLLPRDQSSAVPLDALMVRGPVHARI
;
A
#
# COMPACT_ATOMS: atom_id res chain seq x y z
N MET A 1 14.47 22.50 -11.58
CA MET A 1 13.47 21.62 -10.93
C MET A 1 12.98 20.51 -11.88
N ALA A 2 12.25 20.82 -12.96
CA ALA A 2 11.73 19.78 -13.87
C ALA A 2 12.82 18.86 -14.44
N ALA A 3 13.97 19.41 -14.83
CA ALA A 3 15.11 18.63 -15.33
C ALA A 3 15.64 17.59 -14.33
N PHE A 4 15.60 17.89 -13.03
CA PHE A 4 15.99 16.94 -11.99
C PHE A 4 14.97 15.80 -11.87
N LEU A 5 13.68 16.12 -11.82
CA LEU A 5 12.62 15.12 -11.69
C LEU A 5 12.60 14.14 -12.87
N PHE A 6 12.77 14.64 -14.09
CA PHE A 6 12.76 13.83 -15.31
C PHE A 6 14.15 13.32 -15.74
N ALA A 7 15.17 13.47 -14.88
CA ALA A 7 16.48 12.86 -15.11
C ALA A 7 16.36 11.34 -15.11
N THR A 8 17.12 10.66 -15.98
CA THR A 8 17.11 9.19 -16.13
C THR A 8 17.33 8.47 -14.80
N GLU A 9 18.10 9.08 -13.90
CA GLU A 9 18.45 8.59 -12.57
C GLU A 9 17.28 8.64 -11.58
N ASN A 10 16.30 9.51 -11.84
CA ASN A 10 15.13 9.74 -10.98
C ASN A 10 13.84 9.12 -11.50
N VAL A 11 13.80 8.64 -12.76
CA VAL A 11 12.59 8.09 -13.39
C VAL A 11 11.95 7.00 -12.54
N VAL A 12 12.75 6.15 -11.87
CA VAL A 12 12.25 5.08 -10.99
C VAL A 12 11.53 5.60 -9.74
N PHE A 13 11.99 6.73 -9.18
CA PHE A 13 11.38 7.31 -7.98
C PHE A 13 10.15 8.13 -8.34
N VAL A 14 10.21 8.87 -9.46
CA VAL A 14 9.05 9.60 -9.96
C VAL A 14 7.95 8.64 -10.40
N SER A 15 8.27 7.55 -11.09
CA SER A 15 7.28 6.55 -11.47
C SER A 15 6.62 5.90 -10.24
N ALA A 16 7.37 5.67 -9.16
CA ALA A 16 6.81 5.19 -7.90
C ALA A 16 5.83 6.19 -7.28
N ILE A 17 6.14 7.50 -7.28
CA ILE A 17 5.22 8.54 -6.80
C ILE A 17 3.97 8.62 -7.68
N VAL A 18 4.12 8.58 -9.00
CA VAL A 18 2.98 8.59 -9.94
C VAL A 18 2.09 7.37 -9.71
N LEU A 19 2.69 6.17 -9.59
CA LEU A 19 1.95 4.94 -9.33
C LEU A 19 1.24 4.99 -7.96
N MET A 20 1.89 5.54 -6.93
CA MET A 20 1.26 5.77 -5.63
C MET A 20 0.06 6.71 -5.73
N LEU A 21 0.16 7.80 -6.50
CA LEU A 21 -0.95 8.73 -6.69
C LEU A 21 -2.11 8.06 -7.43
N LEU A 22 -1.84 7.22 -8.43
CA LEU A 22 -2.87 6.45 -9.12
C LEU A 22 -3.57 5.47 -8.16
N ILE A 23 -2.79 4.70 -7.39
CA ILE A 23 -3.34 3.77 -6.39
C ILE A 23 -4.12 4.53 -5.30
N GLY A 24 -3.64 5.68 -4.87
CA GLY A 24 -4.32 6.56 -3.90
C GLY A 24 -5.63 7.13 -4.46
N ALA A 25 -5.65 7.54 -5.73
CA ALA A 25 -6.86 8.02 -6.40
C ALA A 25 -7.92 6.92 -6.51
N VAL A 26 -7.53 5.71 -6.92
CA VAL A 26 -8.43 4.54 -6.97
C VAL A 26 -8.99 4.22 -5.59
N GLN A 27 -8.16 4.25 -4.53
CA GLN A 27 -8.63 4.03 -3.16
C GLN A 27 -9.58 5.13 -2.68
N ALA A 28 -9.29 6.40 -2.98
CA ALA A 28 -10.16 7.52 -2.62
C ALA A 28 -11.53 7.41 -3.28
N ILE A 29 -11.57 7.01 -4.56
CA ILE A 29 -12.81 6.71 -5.28
C ILE A 29 -13.52 5.51 -4.64
N GLY A 30 -12.81 4.44 -4.29
CA GLY A 30 -13.41 3.27 -3.63
C GLY A 30 -14.04 3.59 -2.27
N ILE A 31 -13.41 4.44 -1.46
CA ILE A 31 -13.97 4.91 -0.18
C ILE A 31 -15.17 5.84 -0.40
N ALA A 32 -15.11 6.68 -1.42
CA ALA A 32 -16.20 7.59 -1.77
C ALA A 32 -17.38 6.87 -2.47
N GLY A 33 -17.13 5.78 -3.19
CA GLY A 33 -18.15 5.01 -3.93
C GLY A 33 -19.00 4.08 -3.06
N ASP A 34 -18.52 3.72 -1.86
CA ASP A 34 -19.36 3.12 -0.81
C ASP A 34 -20.49 4.08 -0.36
N PHE A 35 -20.37 5.37 -0.69
CA PHE A 35 -21.46 6.35 -0.67
C PHE A 35 -22.11 6.45 -2.08
N ASP A 36 -23.00 5.50 -2.39
CA ASP A 36 -24.06 5.61 -3.42
C ASP A 36 -23.62 6.12 -4.81
N LEU A 37 -22.59 5.51 -5.41
CA LEU A 37 -22.27 5.69 -6.84
C LEU A 37 -22.28 4.32 -7.54
N ASP A 38 -23.43 3.96 -8.12
CA ASP A 38 -23.57 2.85 -9.07
C ASP A 38 -22.69 3.10 -10.31
N ILE A 39 -21.41 2.73 -10.22
CA ILE A 39 -20.50 2.65 -11.36
C ILE A 39 -20.71 1.28 -12.01
N ASP A 40 -21.74 1.19 -12.85
CA ASP A 40 -22.08 0.02 -13.67
C ASP A 40 -21.22 -0.11 -14.96
N GLY A 41 -20.06 0.54 -15.01
CA GLY A 41 -19.15 0.49 -16.16
C GLY A 41 -17.80 -0.13 -15.82
N ASP A 42 -17.52 -1.33 -16.34
CA ASP A 42 -16.18 -1.94 -16.47
C ASP A 42 -15.35 -2.16 -15.18
N ALA A 43 -16.00 -2.39 -14.04
CA ALA A 43 -15.32 -2.55 -12.74
C ALA A 43 -14.71 -3.94 -12.43
N ASP A 44 -14.66 -4.88 -13.38
CA ASP A 44 -14.03 -6.20 -13.13
C ASP A 44 -12.48 -6.14 -13.11
N LEU A 45 -11.89 -5.06 -13.64
CA LEU A 45 -10.45 -4.79 -13.52
C LEU A 45 -10.02 -4.38 -12.10
N LEU A 46 -10.93 -3.74 -11.35
CA LEU A 46 -10.71 -3.32 -9.97
C LEU A 46 -10.80 -4.51 -8.99
N GLY A 47 -11.71 -5.45 -9.27
CA GLY A 47 -11.78 -6.75 -8.57
C GLY A 47 -10.49 -7.56 -8.73
N TRP A 48 -9.90 -7.58 -9.94
CA TRP A 48 -8.62 -8.25 -10.21
C TRP A 48 -7.42 -7.62 -9.47
N LEU A 49 -7.45 -6.31 -9.22
CA LEU A 49 -6.43 -5.60 -8.41
C LEU A 49 -6.58 -5.83 -6.89
N GLY A 50 -7.62 -6.56 -6.47
CA GLY A 50 -7.86 -6.92 -5.07
C GLY A 50 -8.58 -5.86 -4.26
N VAL A 51 -9.45 -5.06 -4.88
CA VAL A 51 -10.42 -4.20 -4.17
C VAL A 51 -11.26 -5.10 -3.25
N GLY A 52 -10.98 -5.04 -1.94
CA GLY A 52 -11.43 -6.01 -0.92
C GLY A 52 -10.33 -6.42 0.07
N ARG A 53 -9.06 -6.36 -0.33
CA ARG A 53 -7.88 -6.35 0.56
C ARG A 53 -7.33 -4.93 0.71
N LEU A 54 -8.21 -3.98 1.06
CA LEU A 54 -7.89 -2.58 1.39
C LEU A 54 -6.57 -2.39 2.17
N PRO A 55 -6.19 -3.24 3.15
CA PRO A 55 -4.93 -3.07 3.87
C PRO A 55 -3.68 -3.21 3.00
N LEU A 56 -3.67 -4.09 2.00
CA LEU A 56 -2.50 -4.37 1.18
C LEU A 56 -2.20 -3.21 0.22
N LEU A 57 -3.23 -2.69 -0.46
CA LEU A 57 -3.07 -1.58 -1.40
C LEU A 57 -2.70 -0.28 -0.67
N MET A 58 -3.24 -0.05 0.52
CA MET A 58 -2.83 1.05 1.38
C MET A 58 -1.35 0.92 1.79
N LEU A 59 -0.91 -0.27 2.20
CA LEU A 59 0.48 -0.53 2.55
C LEU A 59 1.41 -0.33 1.35
N LEU A 60 1.00 -0.79 0.17
CA LEU A 60 1.74 -0.58 -1.08
C LEU A 60 1.87 0.91 -1.42
N ALA A 61 0.78 1.68 -1.29
CA ALA A 61 0.80 3.12 -1.53
C ALA A 61 1.77 3.84 -0.57
N ILE A 62 1.72 3.50 0.73
CA ILE A 62 2.66 4.03 1.74
C ILE A 62 4.10 3.66 1.40
N PHE A 63 4.33 2.41 1.01
CA PHE A 63 5.65 1.94 0.61
C PHE A 63 6.19 2.71 -0.60
N LEU A 64 5.40 2.88 -1.67
CA LEU A 64 5.81 3.65 -2.85
C LEU A 64 6.03 5.13 -2.51
N ALA A 65 5.19 5.72 -1.64
CA ALA A 65 5.37 7.11 -1.19
C ALA A 65 6.71 7.29 -0.48
N LEU A 66 7.04 6.39 0.45
CA LEU A 66 8.30 6.42 1.19
C LEU A 66 9.49 6.12 0.28
N PHE A 67 9.39 5.11 -0.59
CA PHE A 67 10.43 4.78 -1.55
C PHE A 67 10.74 5.95 -2.49
N GLY A 68 9.71 6.54 -3.09
CA GLY A 68 9.83 7.71 -3.96
C GLY A 68 10.38 8.92 -3.23
N MET A 69 9.88 9.25 -2.03
CA MET A 69 10.40 10.37 -1.23
C MET A 69 11.85 10.17 -0.82
N ILE A 70 12.18 9.02 -0.23
CA ILE A 70 13.56 8.74 0.23
C ILE A 70 14.53 8.77 -0.96
N GLY A 71 14.13 8.19 -2.11
CA GLY A 71 14.93 8.21 -3.32
C GLY A 71 15.16 9.62 -3.87
N LEU A 72 14.10 10.43 -4.02
CA LEU A 72 14.22 11.80 -4.54
C LEU A 72 14.99 12.72 -3.58
N ILE A 73 14.72 12.65 -2.28
CA ILE A 73 15.44 13.42 -1.27
C ILE A 73 16.91 13.00 -1.24
N GLY A 74 17.18 11.69 -1.28
CA GLY A 74 18.54 11.15 -1.32
C GLY A 74 19.32 11.60 -2.55
N GLN A 75 18.70 11.52 -3.74
CA GLN A 75 19.32 12.00 -4.99
C GLN A 75 19.55 13.51 -4.99
N HIS A 76 18.60 14.29 -4.46
CA HIS A 76 18.74 15.75 -4.37
C HIS A 76 19.89 16.13 -3.44
N LEU A 77 19.95 15.50 -2.26
CA LEU A 77 21.02 15.73 -1.29
C LEU A 77 22.38 15.33 -1.86
N LEU A 78 22.46 14.22 -2.60
CA LEU A 78 23.71 13.81 -3.23
C LEU A 78 24.16 14.78 -4.32
N LEU A 79 23.22 15.27 -5.13
CA LEU A 79 23.48 16.27 -6.15
C LEU A 79 24.03 17.55 -5.52
N ASP A 80 23.45 18.00 -4.41
CA ASP A 80 23.90 19.19 -3.69
C ASP A 80 25.28 19.01 -3.04
N LEU A 81 25.59 17.83 -2.51
CA LEU A 81 26.85 17.55 -1.81
C LEU A 81 28.01 17.19 -2.74
N THR A 82 27.75 16.48 -3.83
CA THR A 82 28.78 15.89 -4.71
C THR A 82 28.75 16.45 -6.12
N GLY A 83 27.70 17.19 -6.50
CA GLY A 83 27.49 17.66 -7.86
C GLY A 83 27.02 16.57 -8.83
N ALA A 84 26.79 15.35 -8.35
CA ALA A 84 26.40 14.20 -9.17
C ALA A 84 25.29 13.37 -8.52
N MET A 85 24.53 12.68 -9.37
CA MET A 85 23.47 11.76 -8.95
C MET A 85 24.01 10.33 -8.91
N LEU A 86 23.45 9.50 -8.02
CA LEU A 86 23.75 8.08 -7.99
C LEU A 86 23.13 7.38 -9.21
N PRO A 87 23.83 6.40 -9.81
CA PRO A 87 23.22 5.53 -10.81
C PRO A 87 21.97 4.86 -10.23
N PRO A 88 20.86 4.76 -10.99
CA PRO A 88 19.62 4.19 -10.47
C PRO A 88 19.76 2.74 -9.98
N LEU A 89 20.72 1.99 -10.52
CA LEU A 89 21.04 0.62 -10.09
C LEU A 89 21.53 0.54 -8.64
N ILE A 90 22.12 1.62 -8.09
CA ILE A 90 22.60 1.71 -6.71
C ILE A 90 21.62 2.50 -5.85
N ALA A 91 21.08 3.60 -6.40
CA ALA A 91 20.13 4.44 -5.69
C ALA A 91 18.85 3.69 -5.32
N ALA A 92 18.30 2.88 -6.23
CA ALA A 92 17.08 2.12 -6.00
C ALA A 92 17.20 1.10 -4.85
N PRO A 93 18.21 0.20 -4.81
CA PRO A 93 18.36 -0.71 -3.68
C PRO A 93 18.65 0.00 -2.36
N ALA A 94 19.42 1.09 -2.37
CA ALA A 94 19.64 1.90 -1.17
C ALA A 94 18.33 2.50 -0.63
N ALA A 95 17.51 3.08 -1.52
CA ALA A 95 16.19 3.61 -1.17
C ALA A 95 15.22 2.50 -0.72
N LEU A 96 15.27 1.32 -1.32
CA LEU A 96 14.48 0.14 -0.93
C LEU A 96 14.78 -0.30 0.50
N ILE A 97 16.07 -0.45 0.83
CA ILE A 97 16.51 -0.87 2.17
C ILE A 97 16.07 0.15 3.22
N ALA A 98 16.07 1.45 2.89
CA ALA A 98 15.59 2.50 3.77
C ALA A 98 14.06 2.60 3.84
N SER A 99 13.34 2.31 2.76
CA SER A 99 11.89 2.45 2.69
C SER A 99 11.16 1.28 3.36
N LEU A 100 11.69 0.06 3.31
CA LEU A 100 11.09 -1.12 3.96
C LEU A 100 10.87 -0.96 5.48
N PRO A 101 11.89 -0.63 6.30
CA PRO A 101 11.70 -0.44 7.74
C PRO A 101 10.83 0.79 8.04
N SER A 102 10.97 1.86 7.24
CA SER A 102 10.14 3.05 7.33
C SER A 102 8.65 2.73 7.10
N THR A 103 8.36 1.85 6.13
CA THR A 103 7.01 1.36 5.83
C THR A 103 6.48 0.52 6.98
N GLY A 104 7.28 -0.38 7.53
CA GLY A 104 6.89 -1.16 8.71
C GLY A 104 6.57 -0.27 9.91
N LEU A 105 7.35 0.80 10.13
CA LEU A 105 7.09 1.77 11.19
C LEU A 105 5.79 2.55 10.93
N ALA A 106 5.58 3.03 9.70
CA ALA A 106 4.35 3.72 9.29
C ALA A 106 3.12 2.81 9.48
N ALA A 107 3.20 1.56 9.04
CA ALA A 107 2.14 0.58 9.21
C ALA A 107 1.81 0.32 10.68
N ARG A 108 2.81 0.22 11.57
CA ARG A 108 2.57 0.08 13.02
C ARG A 108 1.91 1.32 13.63
N ARG A 109 2.17 2.51 13.12
CA ARG A 109 1.52 3.75 13.57
C ARG A 109 0.08 3.86 13.08
N LEU A 110 -0.23 3.27 11.93
CA LEU A 110 -1.57 3.20 11.36
C LEU A 110 -2.38 1.99 11.88
N ALA A 111 -1.72 0.98 12.45
CA ALA A 111 -2.36 -0.21 12.99
C ALA A 111 -3.51 0.04 13.99
N PRO A 112 -3.49 1.09 14.84
CA PRO A 112 -4.63 1.41 15.72
C PRO A 112 -5.88 1.89 14.97
N LEU A 113 -5.73 2.39 13.73
CA LEU A 113 -6.81 2.89 12.89
C LEU A 113 -7.44 1.80 12.01
N LEU A 114 -6.74 0.68 11.82
CA LEU A 114 -7.19 -0.44 11.02
C LEU A 114 -8.10 -1.35 11.86
N PRO A 115 -9.33 -1.66 11.41
CA PRO A 115 -10.15 -2.70 12.01
C PRO A 115 -9.34 -4.00 12.03
N ARG A 116 -9.13 -4.57 13.22
CA ARG A 116 -8.48 -5.88 13.32
C ARG A 116 -9.41 -6.89 12.67
N ASP A 117 -8.92 -7.60 11.66
CA ASP A 117 -9.55 -8.81 11.18
C ASP A 117 -9.64 -9.77 12.38
N GLN A 118 -10.82 -9.80 12.99
CA GLN A 118 -11.17 -10.82 13.94
C GLN A 118 -11.24 -12.09 13.10
N SER A 119 -10.15 -12.86 13.07
CA SER A 119 -10.30 -14.27 12.82
C SER A 119 -11.16 -14.79 13.96
N SER A 120 -12.48 -14.80 13.74
CA SER A 120 -13.38 -15.71 14.43
C SER A 120 -12.99 -17.11 13.98
N ALA A 121 -11.83 -17.57 14.43
CA ALA A 121 -11.54 -18.98 14.58
C ALA A 121 -12.53 -19.45 15.64
N VAL A 122 -13.73 -19.83 15.17
CA VAL A 122 -14.70 -20.53 16.00
C VAL A 122 -13.95 -21.76 16.51
N PRO A 123 -13.71 -21.91 17.82
CA PRO A 123 -13.08 -23.10 18.34
C PRO A 123 -13.95 -24.30 17.95
N LEU A 124 -13.33 -25.38 17.45
CA LEU A 124 -14.03 -26.61 17.05
C LEU A 124 -14.91 -27.16 18.18
N ASP A 125 -14.61 -26.81 19.43
CA ASP A 125 -15.39 -27.14 20.62
C ASP A 125 -16.82 -26.57 20.60
N ALA A 126 -17.03 -25.44 19.91
CA ALA A 126 -18.36 -24.86 19.70
C ALA A 126 -19.22 -25.68 18.71
N LEU A 127 -18.60 -26.56 17.90
CA LEU A 127 -19.31 -27.46 16.98
C LEU A 127 -19.68 -28.81 17.63
N MET A 128 -19.23 -29.12 18.85
CA MET A 128 -19.49 -30.41 19.52
C MET A 128 -20.78 -30.44 20.38
N VAL A 129 -21.46 -29.31 20.60
CA VAL A 129 -22.56 -29.21 21.60
C VAL A 129 -23.97 -29.38 21.02
N ARG A 130 -24.15 -29.79 19.75
CA ARG A 130 -25.50 -29.98 19.18
C ARG A 130 -25.73 -31.35 18.56
N GLY A 131 -25.64 -32.39 19.39
CA GLY A 131 -26.39 -33.64 19.18
C GLY A 131 -27.82 -33.51 19.73
N PRO A 132 -28.88 -33.86 18.99
CA PRO A 132 -30.26 -33.63 19.40
C PRO A 132 -30.68 -34.56 20.54
N VAL A 133 -30.98 -33.99 21.72
CA VAL A 133 -31.75 -34.67 22.77
C VAL A 133 -33.23 -34.63 22.38
N HIS A 134 -33.71 -35.71 21.77
CA HIS A 134 -35.12 -36.10 21.81
C HIS A 134 -35.25 -37.06 23.00
N ALA A 135 -35.62 -36.62 24.19
CA ALA A 135 -36.99 -36.35 24.65
C ALA A 135 -37.94 -37.54 24.52
N ARG A 136 -38.17 -38.21 25.67
CA ARG A 136 -39.36 -38.98 26.11
C ARG A 136 -39.84 -40.14 25.23
N ILE A 137 -39.96 -41.33 25.83
CA ILE A 137 -41.23 -41.90 26.35
C ILE A 137 -40.90 -42.71 27.60
#